data_AF-A0A2D9J1R4-F1
#
_entry.id   AF-A0A2D9J1R4-F1
#
_cell.length_a   1.000
_cell.length_b   1.000
_cell.length_c   1.000
_cell.angle_alpha   90.00
_cell.angle_beta   90.00
_cell.angle_gamma   90.00
#
_symmetry.space_group_name_H-M   'P 1'
#
loop_
_entity.id
_entity.type
_entity.pdbx_description
1 polymer ?
#
loop_
_entity_poly.entity_id
_entity_poly.type
_entity_poly.pdbx_seq_one_letter_code
_entity_poly.pdbx_strand_id
1 'polypeptide(L)'
;LGADQENWLGSQLAASHDRGSVWQVIGQQVLMGKLTTPLIPQETIDKMELPERYSRRLEGLQQIAQAKLPMNLDAWDGYPACRERIHGLFTQFAKNPVVLAGDTHNAWAFNMRNGAGDAVGVEIGTPGITSPGMEAYLPAPPKMMREALLGSSDELHDLDTSRRGWTVVEFTPEQVTSTWRFVSTILESQYSVTESRPIVCKAGDRAFS
;
A
#
# COMPACT_ATOMS: atom_id res chain seq x y z
N LEU A 1 0.27 17.70 3.20
CA LEU A 1 0.00 18.51 1.99
C LEU A 1 0.23 20.00 2.20
N GLY A 2 -0.21 20.56 3.34
CA GLY A 2 -0.26 22.02 3.50
C GLY A 2 -1.54 22.59 2.88
N ALA A 3 -1.98 23.76 3.34
CA ALA A 3 -3.30 24.28 3.02
C ALA A 3 -3.53 24.49 1.51
N ASP A 4 -2.54 25.04 0.80
CA ASP A 4 -2.68 25.36 -0.63
C ASP A 4 -2.90 24.11 -1.48
N GLN A 5 -2.11 23.06 -1.23
CA GLN A 5 -2.22 21.80 -1.97
C GLN A 5 -3.49 21.02 -1.60
N GLU A 6 -3.92 21.07 -0.33
CA GLU A 6 -5.18 20.47 0.13
C GLU A 6 -6.39 21.14 -0.54
N ASN A 7 -6.42 22.48 -0.58
CA ASN A 7 -7.46 23.25 -1.25
C ASN A 7 -7.48 23.03 -2.77
N TRP A 8 -6.29 23.00 -3.39
CA TRP A 8 -6.16 22.69 -4.81
C TRP A 8 -6.70 21.29 -5.13
N LEU A 9 -6.33 20.27 -4.35
CA LEU A 9 -6.81 18.90 -4.53
C LEU A 9 -8.33 18.83 -4.42
N GLY A 10 -8.92 19.44 -3.40
CA GLY A 10 -10.38 19.51 -3.24
C GLY A 10 -11.06 20.14 -4.45
N SER A 11 -10.51 21.24 -4.97
CA SER A 11 -11.03 21.91 -6.17
C SER A 11 -10.95 21.04 -7.43
N GLN A 12 -9.86 20.30 -7.62
CA GLN A 12 -9.71 19.37 -8.75
C GLN A 12 -10.67 18.18 -8.68
N LEU A 13 -10.92 17.66 -7.47
CA LEU A 13 -11.88 16.59 -7.25
C LEU A 13 -13.32 17.08 -7.48
N ALA A 14 -13.68 18.26 -6.99
CA ALA A 14 -15.00 18.85 -7.25
C ALA A 14 -15.22 19.08 -8.75
N ALA A 15 -14.27 19.67 -9.46
CA ALA A 15 -14.32 19.80 -10.91
C ALA A 15 -14.38 18.43 -11.63
N SER A 16 -13.84 17.38 -11.02
CA SER A 16 -13.95 16.01 -11.53
C SER A 16 -15.32 15.39 -11.37
N HIS A 17 -15.99 15.73 -10.28
CA HIS A 17 -17.35 15.35 -10.03
C HIS A 17 -18.28 16.00 -11.06
N ASP A 18 -18.16 17.32 -11.24
CA ASP A 18 -19.03 18.11 -12.12
C ASP A 18 -18.95 17.68 -13.58
N ARG A 19 -17.75 17.29 -14.06
CA ARG A 19 -17.56 16.76 -15.42
C ARG A 19 -17.99 15.30 -15.60
N GLY A 20 -18.44 14.63 -14.54
CA GLY A 20 -18.93 13.25 -14.59
C GLY A 20 -17.84 12.18 -14.79
N SER A 21 -16.60 12.45 -14.37
CA SER A 21 -15.53 11.44 -14.49
C SER A 21 -15.81 10.21 -13.61
N VAL A 22 -15.67 9.02 -14.19
CA VAL A 22 -15.87 7.76 -13.46
C VAL A 22 -14.78 7.55 -12.41
N TRP A 23 -13.52 7.74 -12.76
CA TRP A 23 -12.36 7.51 -11.90
C TRP A 23 -11.66 8.81 -11.55
N GLN A 24 -11.22 8.93 -10.29
CA GLN A 24 -10.32 9.98 -9.82
C GLN A 24 -8.99 9.31 -9.47
N VAL A 25 -7.95 9.55 -10.27
CA VAL A 25 -6.63 8.93 -10.07
C VAL A 25 -5.71 9.93 -9.39
N ILE A 26 -5.16 9.54 -8.24
CA ILE A 26 -4.25 10.36 -7.44
C ILE A 26 -2.88 9.71 -7.44
N GLY A 27 -1.96 10.23 -8.25
CA GLY A 27 -0.56 9.83 -8.23
C GLY A 27 0.20 10.58 -7.14
N GLN A 28 0.84 9.85 -6.24
CA GLN A 28 1.60 10.41 -5.12
C GLN A 28 2.74 9.45 -4.68
N GLN A 29 3.53 9.85 -3.69
CA GLN A 29 4.80 9.21 -3.35
C GLN A 29 4.68 8.02 -2.40
N VAL A 30 3.93 8.14 -1.30
CA VAL A 30 4.02 7.27 -0.10
C VAL A 30 2.69 6.64 0.26
N LEU A 31 2.67 5.42 0.81
CA LEU A 31 1.43 4.68 1.09
C LEU A 31 0.43 5.47 1.97
N MET A 32 -0.83 5.46 1.57
CA MET A 32 -1.97 6.07 2.24
C MET A 32 -2.76 5.08 3.11
N GLY A 33 -2.81 3.81 2.71
CA GLY A 33 -3.42 2.73 3.46
C GLY A 33 -2.86 2.59 4.88
N LYS A 34 -3.69 2.13 5.80
CA LYS A 34 -3.32 1.96 7.21
C LYS A 34 -2.55 0.66 7.39
N LEU A 35 -1.38 0.71 8.01
CA LEU A 35 -0.60 -0.48 8.34
C LEU A 35 0.01 -0.35 9.74
N THR A 36 -0.41 -1.24 10.65
CA THR A 36 0.20 -1.31 11.99
C THR A 36 1.38 -2.26 11.98
N THR A 37 2.36 -2.04 12.85
CA THR A 37 3.48 -2.98 12.96
C THR A 37 2.95 -4.35 13.41
N PRO A 38 3.19 -5.43 12.65
CA PRO A 38 2.65 -6.74 12.98
C PRO A 38 3.27 -7.30 14.26
N LEU A 39 2.42 -7.80 15.16
CA LEU A 39 2.88 -8.59 16.30
C LEU A 39 3.14 -10.02 15.83
N ILE A 40 4.39 -10.45 15.87
CA ILE A 40 4.79 -11.79 15.42
C ILE A 40 5.05 -12.67 16.66
N PRO A 41 4.34 -13.81 16.83
CA PRO A 41 4.59 -14.73 17.94
C PRO A 41 6.03 -15.22 17.98
N GLN A 42 6.58 -15.42 19.19
CA GLN A 42 7.97 -15.88 19.35
C GLN A 42 8.24 -17.19 18.61
N GLU A 43 7.31 -18.15 18.64
CA GLU A 43 7.42 -19.41 17.90
C GLU A 43 7.60 -19.18 16.38
N THR A 44 6.92 -18.17 15.82
CA THR A 44 7.08 -17.80 14.42
C THR A 44 8.44 -17.16 14.16
N ILE A 45 8.92 -16.31 15.08
CA ILE A 45 10.26 -15.70 15.00
C ILE A 45 11.34 -16.79 15.02
N ASP A 46 11.23 -17.75 15.93
CA ASP A 46 12.20 -18.84 16.07
C ASP A 46 12.28 -19.68 14.78
N LYS A 47 11.13 -19.91 14.12
CA LYS A 47 11.05 -20.58 12.81
C LYS A 47 11.62 -19.80 11.64
N MET A 48 11.88 -18.49 11.78
CA MET A 48 12.51 -17.71 10.73
C MET A 48 14.03 -17.97 10.64
N GLU A 49 14.63 -18.59 11.67
CA GLU A 49 16.07 -18.94 11.73
C GLU A 49 16.98 -17.74 11.37
N LEU A 50 16.60 -16.54 11.82
CA LEU A 50 17.30 -15.31 11.46
C LEU A 50 18.65 -15.21 12.19
N PRO A 51 19.71 -14.68 11.54
CA PRO A 51 20.97 -14.41 12.21
C PRO A 51 20.82 -13.49 13.43
N GLU A 52 21.59 -13.73 14.49
CA GLU A 52 21.50 -13.03 15.78
C GLU A 52 21.59 -11.49 15.65
N ARG A 53 22.27 -10.98 14.61
CA ARG A 53 22.34 -9.54 14.32
C ARG A 53 20.95 -8.88 14.14
N TYR A 54 19.90 -9.65 13.85
CA TYR A 54 18.54 -9.15 13.71
C TYR A 54 17.74 -9.14 15.02
N SER A 55 18.22 -9.78 16.09
CA SER A 55 17.47 -9.92 17.36
C SER A 55 17.06 -8.58 17.97
N ARG A 56 17.99 -7.62 18.07
CA ARG A 56 17.68 -6.26 18.58
C ARG A 56 16.64 -5.54 17.74
N ARG A 57 16.65 -5.74 16.41
CA ARG A 57 15.66 -5.13 15.50
C ARG A 57 14.29 -5.77 15.72
N LEU A 58 14.23 -7.09 15.85
CA LEU A 58 12.99 -7.81 16.15
C LEU A 58 12.40 -7.39 17.50
N GLU A 59 13.21 -7.30 18.55
CA GLU A 59 12.78 -6.82 19.86
C GLU A 59 12.15 -5.42 19.76
N GLY A 60 12.80 -4.50 19.05
CA GLY A 60 12.25 -3.16 18.80
C GLY A 60 10.92 -3.19 18.03
N LEU A 61 10.82 -4.01 16.98
CA LEU A 61 9.58 -4.17 16.22
C LEU A 61 8.45 -4.77 17.07
N GLN A 62 8.75 -5.73 17.95
CA GLN A 62 7.77 -6.30 18.87
C GLN A 62 7.24 -5.26 19.86
N GLN A 63 8.10 -4.39 20.39
CA GLN A 63 7.68 -3.30 21.28
C GLN A 63 6.75 -2.30 20.57
N ILE A 64 7.10 -1.92 19.33
CA ILE A 64 6.26 -1.03 18.49
C ILE A 64 4.91 -1.70 18.19
N ALA A 65 4.92 -3.00 17.85
CA ALA A 65 3.71 -3.79 17.60
C ALA A 65 2.81 -3.89 18.84
N GLN A 66 3.37 -4.14 20.02
CA GLN A 66 2.62 -4.16 21.29
C GLN A 66 1.96 -2.81 21.61
N ALA A 67 2.63 -1.71 21.26
CA ALA A 67 2.08 -0.37 21.37
C ALA A 67 1.07 -0.02 20.26
N LYS A 68 0.82 -0.94 19.30
CA LYS A 68 -0.08 -0.77 18.15
C LYS A 68 0.24 0.47 17.32
N LEU A 69 1.53 0.78 17.19
CA LEU A 69 1.96 1.94 16.43
C LEU A 69 2.02 1.64 14.93
N PRO A 70 1.91 2.67 14.08
CA PRO A 70 2.00 2.49 12.63
C PRO A 70 3.39 2.02 12.18
N MET A 71 3.43 1.25 11.10
CA MET A 71 4.66 0.65 10.59
C MET A 71 5.60 1.66 9.91
N ASN A 72 5.03 2.68 9.25
CA ASN A 72 5.81 3.69 8.54
C ASN A 72 5.35 5.11 8.90
N LEU A 73 6.10 5.77 9.80
CA LEU A 73 5.82 7.14 10.22
C LEU A 73 6.25 8.20 9.19
N ASP A 74 6.99 7.80 8.15
CA ASP A 74 7.34 8.69 7.03
C ASP A 74 6.26 8.69 5.92
N ALA A 75 5.34 7.72 5.96
CA ALA A 75 4.16 7.66 5.11
C ALA A 75 2.93 8.32 5.78
N TRP A 76 1.75 8.23 5.15
CA TRP A 76 0.52 8.85 5.68
C TRP A 76 0.10 8.34 7.06
N ASP A 77 0.59 7.17 7.45
CA ASP A 77 0.44 6.60 8.79
C ASP A 77 1.05 7.49 9.89
N GLY A 78 2.10 8.25 9.59
CA GLY A 78 2.64 9.28 10.50
C GLY A 78 1.83 10.57 10.55
N TYR A 79 0.85 10.75 9.65
CA TYR A 79 0.09 11.99 9.49
C TYR A 79 -1.44 11.75 9.50
N PRO A 80 -1.99 11.05 10.52
CA PRO A 80 -3.37 10.58 10.50
C PRO A 80 -4.40 11.70 10.38
N ALA A 81 -4.18 12.84 11.04
CA ALA A 81 -5.09 13.98 10.94
C ALA A 81 -5.10 14.59 9.51
N CYS A 82 -3.97 14.57 8.82
CA CYS A 82 -3.92 15.00 7.41
C CYS A 82 -4.62 13.97 6.52
N ARG A 83 -4.34 12.67 6.72
CA ARG A 83 -4.97 11.58 5.96
C ARG A 83 -6.49 11.64 6.03
N GLU A 84 -7.06 11.82 7.22
CA GLU A 84 -8.52 11.86 7.38
C GLU A 84 -9.16 13.08 6.68
N ARG A 85 -8.48 14.24 6.61
CA ARG A 85 -8.99 15.37 5.80
C ARG A 85 -9.01 15.03 4.31
N ILE A 86 -7.99 14.35 3.80
CA ILE A 86 -7.95 13.92 2.39
C ILE A 86 -8.98 12.83 2.10
N HIS A 87 -9.16 11.87 3.02
CA HIS A 87 -10.25 10.90 2.94
C HIS A 87 -11.63 11.60 2.93
N GLY A 88 -11.78 12.70 3.68
CA GLY A 88 -12.96 13.56 3.62
C GLY A 88 -13.19 14.15 2.22
N LEU A 89 -12.14 14.72 1.60
CA LEU A 89 -12.22 15.23 0.22
C LEU A 89 -12.57 14.13 -0.79
N PHE A 90 -11.99 12.93 -0.65
CA PHE A 90 -12.31 11.78 -1.48
C PHE A 90 -13.77 11.35 -1.33
N THR A 91 -14.24 11.23 -0.09
CA THR A 91 -15.63 10.83 0.20
C THR A 91 -16.63 11.85 -0.34
N GLN A 92 -16.30 13.14 -0.25
CA GLN A 92 -17.17 14.23 -0.68
C GLN A 92 -17.23 14.39 -2.20
N PHE A 93 -16.10 14.29 -2.90
CA PHE A 93 -16.01 14.70 -4.30
C PHE A 93 -15.60 13.58 -5.27
N ALA A 94 -14.92 12.53 -4.82
CA ALA A 94 -14.50 11.44 -5.68
C ALA A 94 -15.57 10.33 -5.75
N LYS A 95 -15.96 9.95 -6.96
CA LYS A 95 -16.86 8.82 -7.19
C LYS A 95 -16.11 7.50 -6.94
N ASN A 96 -14.96 7.34 -7.59
CA ASN A 96 -14.10 6.16 -7.47
C ASN A 96 -12.63 6.58 -7.37
N PRO A 97 -12.14 6.96 -6.18
CA PRO A 97 -10.75 7.34 -6.00
C PRO A 97 -9.83 6.13 -6.04
N VAL A 98 -8.76 6.24 -6.83
CA VAL A 98 -7.66 5.28 -6.95
C VAL A 98 -6.35 6.00 -6.67
N VAL A 99 -5.68 5.63 -5.58
CA VAL A 99 -4.38 6.20 -5.19
C VAL A 99 -3.26 5.31 -5.74
N LEU A 100 -2.26 5.93 -6.36
CA LEU A 100 -1.05 5.27 -6.83
C LEU A 100 0.13 5.74 -5.98
N ALA A 101 0.91 4.79 -5.46
CA ALA A 101 2.00 5.04 -4.53
C ALA A 101 3.26 4.25 -4.90
N GLY A 102 4.41 4.64 -4.33
CA GLY A 102 5.68 3.92 -4.45
C GLY A 102 6.46 3.97 -3.14
N ASP A 103 7.69 4.49 -3.21
CA ASP A 103 8.63 4.76 -2.10
C ASP A 103 9.11 3.53 -1.30
N THR A 104 8.20 2.73 -0.76
CA THR A 104 8.50 1.57 0.12
C THR A 104 9.23 0.42 -0.57
N HIS A 105 9.39 0.51 -1.89
CA HIS A 105 9.91 -0.52 -2.77
C HIS A 105 9.12 -1.84 -2.79
N ASN A 106 8.03 -2.02 -2.05
CA ASN A 106 7.23 -3.24 -2.10
C ASN A 106 5.91 -3.02 -2.84
N ALA A 107 5.29 -4.11 -3.29
CA ALA A 107 4.00 -4.05 -3.97
C ALA A 107 2.88 -4.12 -2.93
N TRP A 108 1.85 -3.28 -3.06
CA TRP A 108 0.77 -3.15 -2.07
C TRP A 108 -0.58 -2.90 -2.73
N ALA A 109 -1.64 -3.44 -2.15
CA ALA A 109 -3.02 -3.14 -2.53
C ALA A 109 -3.85 -2.94 -1.26
N PHE A 110 -4.47 -1.78 -1.12
CA PHE A 110 -5.31 -1.45 0.04
C PHE A 110 -6.74 -1.10 -0.37
N ASN A 111 -7.70 -1.57 0.43
CA ASN A 111 -9.08 -1.11 0.49
C ASN A 111 -9.18 -0.06 1.61
N MET A 112 -8.91 1.20 1.28
CA MET A 112 -8.79 2.28 2.26
C MET A 112 -10.14 2.59 2.93
N ARG A 113 -10.10 2.82 4.24
CA ARG A 113 -11.27 3.17 5.06
C ARG A 113 -11.02 4.44 5.86
N ASN A 114 -12.09 5.20 6.11
CA ASN A 114 -12.04 6.36 7.00
C ASN A 114 -12.02 5.92 8.48
N GLY A 115 -11.93 6.87 9.41
CA GLY A 115 -12.01 6.58 10.85
C GLY A 115 -13.31 5.94 11.33
N ALA A 116 -14.40 6.01 10.56
CA ALA A 116 -15.68 5.36 10.85
C ALA A 116 -15.78 3.93 10.26
N GLY A 117 -14.83 3.53 9.42
CA GLY A 117 -14.81 2.22 8.75
C GLY A 117 -15.45 2.23 7.34
N ASP A 118 -15.92 3.36 6.84
CA ASP A 118 -16.52 3.46 5.51
C ASP A 118 -15.45 3.36 4.42
N ALA A 119 -15.80 2.76 3.29
CA ALA A 119 -14.91 2.66 2.13
C ALA A 119 -14.63 4.04 1.52
N VAL A 120 -13.35 4.39 1.46
CA VAL A 120 -12.87 5.65 0.87
C VAL A 120 -12.52 5.43 -0.60
N GLY A 121 -11.78 4.37 -0.89
CA GLY A 121 -11.22 4.08 -2.21
C GLY A 121 -10.20 2.96 -2.16
N VAL A 122 -9.48 2.78 -3.26
CA VAL A 122 -8.40 1.79 -3.34
C VAL A 122 -7.05 2.44 -3.53
N GLU A 123 -6.00 1.82 -2.99
CA GLU A 123 -4.61 2.22 -3.21
C GLU A 123 -3.80 1.07 -3.83
N ILE A 124 -2.93 1.42 -4.78
CA ILE A 124 -2.00 0.52 -5.45
C ILE A 124 -0.58 1.05 -5.24
N GLY A 125 0.22 0.33 -4.46
CA GLY A 125 1.65 0.55 -4.30
C GLY A 125 2.45 -0.23 -5.35
N THR A 126 3.31 0.45 -6.11
CA THR A 126 4.23 -0.20 -7.05
C THR A 126 5.48 -0.73 -6.34
N PRO A 127 5.98 -1.92 -6.70
CA PRO A 127 7.31 -2.33 -6.27
C PRO A 127 8.37 -1.36 -6.82
N GLY A 128 9.52 -1.29 -6.13
CA GLY A 128 10.72 -0.66 -6.65
C GLY A 128 11.25 -1.35 -7.92
N ILE A 129 11.79 -0.55 -8.83
CA ILE A 129 12.41 -1.02 -10.09
C ILE A 129 13.68 -1.82 -9.79
N THR A 130 14.59 -1.27 -8.98
CA THR A 130 15.87 -1.90 -8.60
C THR A 130 16.17 -1.84 -7.10
N SER A 131 15.59 -0.89 -6.38
CA SER A 131 15.87 -0.71 -4.96
C SER A 131 15.44 -1.92 -4.13
N PRO A 132 16.20 -2.29 -3.08
CA PRO A 132 15.85 -3.39 -2.19
C PRO A 132 14.59 -3.09 -1.39
N GLY A 133 13.71 -4.08 -1.22
CA GLY A 133 12.53 -3.96 -0.37
C GLY A 133 12.77 -4.39 1.07
N MET A 134 11.68 -4.65 1.78
CA MET A 134 11.68 -5.10 3.18
C MET A 134 12.58 -6.32 3.43
N GLU A 135 12.70 -7.22 2.45
CA GLU A 135 13.52 -8.44 2.51
C GLU A 135 15.01 -8.16 2.79
N ALA A 136 15.52 -7.00 2.40
CA ALA A 136 16.91 -6.62 2.69
C ALA A 136 17.11 -6.14 4.14
N TYR A 137 16.05 -5.62 4.76
CA TYR A 137 16.09 -5.11 6.13
C TYR A 137 15.73 -6.20 7.15
N LEU A 138 14.77 -7.06 6.82
CA LEU A 138 14.41 -8.21 7.61
C LEU A 138 14.23 -9.40 6.67
N PRO A 139 15.23 -10.30 6.55
CA PRO A 139 15.21 -11.40 5.59
C PRO A 139 14.34 -12.57 6.08
N ALA A 140 13.13 -12.26 6.55
CA ALA A 140 12.13 -13.25 6.92
C ALA A 140 11.60 -13.94 5.65
N PRO A 141 11.22 -15.23 5.73
CA PRO A 141 10.61 -15.92 4.60
C PRO A 141 9.39 -15.15 4.06
N PRO A 142 9.29 -14.90 2.74
CA PRO A 142 8.25 -14.03 2.17
C PRO A 142 6.82 -14.41 2.54
N LYS A 143 6.53 -15.72 2.63
CA LYS A 143 5.21 -16.22 3.04
C LYS A 143 4.86 -15.81 4.47
N MET A 144 5.79 -15.93 5.41
CA MET A 144 5.56 -15.55 6.81
C MET A 144 5.37 -14.04 6.94
N MET A 145 6.18 -13.25 6.22
CA MET A 145 6.05 -11.79 6.20
C MET A 145 4.70 -11.35 5.63
N ARG A 146 4.27 -11.99 4.53
CA ARG A 146 2.96 -11.77 3.93
C ARG A 146 1.82 -12.04 4.91
N GLU A 147 1.82 -13.20 5.58
CA GLU A 147 0.79 -13.56 6.55
C GLU A 147 0.74 -12.60 7.74
N ALA A 148 1.90 -12.21 8.28
CA ALA A 148 1.98 -11.26 9.38
C ALA A 148 1.41 -9.88 9.00
N LEU A 149 1.76 -9.36 7.81
CA LEU A 149 1.31 -8.06 7.35
C LEU A 149 -0.19 -8.06 7.01
N LEU A 150 -0.70 -9.09 6.34
CA LEU A 150 -2.15 -9.24 6.11
C LEU A 150 -2.93 -9.28 7.43
N GLY A 151 -2.39 -9.91 8.47
CA GLY A 151 -3.00 -9.93 9.81
C GLY A 151 -2.93 -8.61 10.58
N SER A 152 -2.19 -7.61 10.08
CA SER A 152 -1.94 -6.34 10.77
C SER A 152 -2.81 -5.17 10.29
N SER A 153 -3.61 -5.37 9.25
CA SER A 153 -4.49 -4.34 8.71
C SER A 153 -5.70 -4.92 7.99
N ASP A 154 -6.89 -4.48 8.39
CA ASP A 154 -8.14 -4.80 7.69
C ASP A 154 -8.28 -4.09 6.32
N GLU A 155 -7.42 -3.11 6.04
CA GLU A 155 -7.38 -2.44 4.74
C GLU A 155 -6.48 -3.18 3.74
N LEU A 156 -5.50 -3.95 4.20
CA LEU A 156 -4.52 -4.58 3.32
C LEU A 156 -5.14 -5.77 2.57
N HIS A 157 -5.36 -5.60 1.28
CA HIS A 157 -5.95 -6.61 0.40
C HIS A 157 -4.89 -7.60 -0.12
N ASP A 158 -3.76 -7.07 -0.61
CA ASP A 158 -2.67 -7.88 -1.16
C ASP A 158 -1.32 -7.16 -1.04
N LEU A 159 -0.21 -7.92 -1.09
CA LEU A 159 1.15 -7.39 -1.07
C LEU A 159 2.21 -8.35 -1.66
N ASP A 160 3.33 -7.79 -2.14
CA ASP A 160 4.56 -8.55 -2.35
C ASP A 160 5.76 -7.79 -1.78
N THR A 161 6.39 -8.42 -0.77
CA THR A 161 7.49 -7.81 -0.03
C THR A 161 8.87 -8.23 -0.52
N SER A 162 9.00 -8.87 -1.68
CA SER A 162 10.26 -9.54 -2.07
C SER A 162 10.69 -9.35 -3.52
N ARG A 163 9.77 -9.06 -4.45
CA ARG A 163 10.08 -9.03 -5.89
C ARG A 163 10.10 -7.63 -6.49
N ARG A 164 11.04 -7.40 -7.42
CA ARG A 164 11.24 -6.12 -8.13
C ARG A 164 10.50 -6.06 -9.46
N GLY A 165 10.15 -4.87 -9.89
CA GLY A 165 9.48 -4.64 -11.17
C GLY A 165 8.60 -3.39 -11.14
N TRP A 166 7.44 -3.45 -11.79
CA TRP A 166 6.53 -2.31 -11.92
C TRP A 166 5.06 -2.75 -11.93
N THR A 167 4.14 -1.81 -11.74
CA THR A 167 2.70 -2.07 -11.85
C THR A 167 2.16 -1.63 -13.21
N VAL A 168 1.26 -2.43 -13.78
CA VAL A 168 0.39 -2.03 -14.89
C VAL A 168 -1.01 -1.83 -14.34
N VAL A 169 -1.58 -0.64 -14.56
CA VAL A 169 -2.94 -0.29 -14.15
C VAL A 169 -3.75 0.06 -15.38
N GLU A 170 -4.86 -0.65 -15.58
CA GLU A 170 -5.76 -0.49 -16.71
C GLU A 170 -7.11 0.02 -16.22
N PHE A 171 -7.60 1.10 -16.81
CA PHE A 171 -8.88 1.72 -16.46
C PHE A 171 -9.87 1.55 -17.62
N THR A 172 -11.04 1.02 -17.31
CA THR A 172 -12.23 1.08 -18.18
C THR A 172 -13.33 1.85 -17.45
N PRO A 173 -14.43 2.24 -18.11
CA PRO A 173 -15.57 2.83 -17.41
C PRO A 173 -16.19 1.91 -16.33
N GLU A 174 -15.97 0.60 -16.40
CA GLU A 174 -16.58 -0.40 -15.51
C GLU A 174 -15.66 -0.84 -14.37
N GLN A 175 -14.34 -0.85 -14.57
CA GLN A 175 -13.39 -1.33 -13.57
C GLN A 175 -11.99 -0.74 -13.73
N VAL A 176 -11.23 -0.81 -12.64
CA VAL A 176 -9.77 -0.71 -12.66
C VAL A 176 -9.19 -2.09 -12.39
N THR A 177 -8.19 -2.46 -13.18
CA THR A 177 -7.40 -3.69 -13.00
C THR A 177 -5.95 -3.31 -12.73
N SER A 178 -5.33 -3.93 -11.73
CA SER A 178 -3.93 -3.75 -11.38
C SER A 178 -3.19 -5.08 -11.42
N THR A 179 -2.07 -5.11 -12.12
CA THR A 179 -1.20 -6.29 -12.22
C THR A 179 0.24 -5.88 -11.90
N TRP A 180 0.86 -6.53 -10.93
CA TRP A 180 2.29 -6.37 -10.66
C TRP A 180 3.10 -7.25 -11.61
N ARG A 181 4.02 -6.62 -12.33
CA ARG A 181 5.01 -7.29 -13.17
C ARG A 181 6.32 -7.36 -12.44
N PHE A 182 6.87 -8.56 -12.33
CA PHE A 182 8.10 -8.84 -11.61
C PHE A 182 9.19 -9.34 -12.55
N VAL A 183 10.40 -8.82 -12.40
CA VAL A 183 11.58 -9.26 -13.14
C VAL A 183 12.31 -10.38 -12.39
N SER A 184 12.87 -11.34 -13.11
CA SER A 184 13.63 -12.44 -12.52
C SER A 184 14.97 -12.03 -11.91
N THR A 185 15.54 -10.92 -12.38
CA THR A 185 16.80 -10.35 -11.89
C THR A 185 16.85 -8.85 -12.18
N ILE A 186 17.58 -8.12 -11.34
CA ILE A 186 17.92 -6.70 -11.53
C ILE A 186 19.41 -6.48 -11.82
N LEU A 187 20.19 -7.57 -11.88
CA LEU A 187 21.65 -7.55 -12.00
C LEU A 187 22.13 -7.83 -13.43
N GLU A 188 21.23 -8.30 -14.30
CA GLU A 188 21.53 -8.71 -15.66
C GLU A 188 20.61 -8.00 -16.67
N SER A 189 21.08 -7.82 -17.90
CA SER A 189 20.29 -7.21 -18.97
C SER A 189 19.24 -8.15 -19.56
N GLN A 190 19.43 -9.46 -19.41
CA GLN A 190 18.47 -10.48 -19.83
C GLN A 190 17.69 -10.98 -18.60
N TYR A 191 16.37 -10.82 -18.64
CA TYR A 191 15.47 -11.22 -17.57
C TYR A 191 14.14 -11.72 -18.15
N SER A 192 13.40 -12.49 -17.37
CA SER A 192 12.00 -12.82 -17.66
C SER A 192 11.06 -11.97 -16.81
N VAL A 193 9.82 -11.81 -17.28
CA VAL A 193 8.76 -11.10 -16.57
C VAL A 193 7.69 -12.10 -16.15
N THR A 194 7.29 -12.05 -14.88
CA THR A 194 6.14 -12.79 -14.34
C THR A 194 5.10 -11.81 -13.83
N GLU A 195 3.83 -12.20 -13.83
CA GLU A 195 2.73 -11.33 -13.41
C GLU A 195 2.06 -11.86 -12.14
N SER A 196 1.58 -10.96 -11.28
CA SER A 196 0.63 -11.32 -10.23
C SER A 196 -0.71 -11.74 -10.83
N ARG A 197 -1.59 -12.29 -10.00
CA ARG A 197 -3.01 -12.30 -10.37
C ARG A 197 -3.49 -10.85 -10.48
N PRO A 198 -4.33 -10.51 -11.47
CA PRO A 198 -4.90 -9.18 -11.55
C PRO A 198 -5.79 -8.90 -10.34
N ILE A 199 -5.62 -7.72 -9.74
CA ILE A 199 -6.44 -7.21 -8.66
C ILE A 199 -7.46 -6.25 -9.29
N VAL A 200 -8.75 -6.43 -9.00
CA VAL A 200 -9.82 -5.73 -9.70
C VAL A 200 -10.69 -4.96 -8.71
N CYS A 201 -11.00 -3.70 -9.04
CA CYS A 201 -12.03 -2.92 -8.35
C CYS A 201 -13.04 -2.43 -9.41
N LYS A 202 -14.32 -2.76 -9.25
CA LYS A 202 -15.36 -2.25 -10.15
C LYS A 202 -15.73 -0.82 -9.78
N ALA A 203 -16.22 -0.07 -10.77
CA ALA A 203 -16.76 1.25 -10.54
C ALA A 203 -17.97 1.15 -9.58
N GLY A 204 -17.92 1.93 -8.50
CA GLY A 204 -18.91 1.96 -7.43
C GLY A 204 -18.48 1.21 -6.17
N ASP A 205 -17.63 0.18 -6.30
CA ASP A 205 -17.31 -0.71 -5.17
C ASP A 205 -16.37 -0.06 -4.16
N ARG A 206 -15.42 0.78 -4.63
CA ARG A 206 -14.35 1.40 -3.82
C ARG A 206 -13.53 0.40 -3.00
N ALA A 207 -13.50 -0.85 -3.43
CA ALA A 207 -12.76 -1.94 -2.83
C ALA A 207 -12.41 -2.98 -3.90
N PHE A 208 -11.23 -3.58 -3.77
CA PHE A 208 -10.82 -4.74 -4.52
C PHE A 208 -11.65 -5.97 -4.12
N SER A 209 -11.98 -6.78 -5.12
CA SER A 209 -12.69 -8.06 -5.01
C SER A 209 -11.77 -9.25 -5.24
#